data_AF-A0A952DWX4-F1
#
_entry.id   AF-A0A952DWX4-F1
#
_cell.length_a   1.000
_cell.length_b   1.000
_cell.length_c   1.000
_cell.angle_alpha   90.00
_cell.angle_beta   90.00
_cell.angle_gamma   90.00
#
_symmetry.space_group_name_H-M   'P 1'
#
loop_
_entity.id
_entity.type
_entity.pdbx_description
1 polymer ?
#
loop_
_entity_poly.entity_id
_entity_poly.type
_entity_poly.pdbx_seq_one_letter_code
_entity_poly.pdbx_strand_id
1 'polypeptide(L)'
;MKNDATTQSKSARPKKVAFTSMQNLFQDYQLDDKGGYITQEFQDFGYRLALELDDMKHKSLYMRLAKKENRAILERALSFVADAATAKSKAKLFMWKLQQLRKEETSK
;
A
#
# COMPACT_ATOMS: atom_id res chain seq x y z
N MET A 1 32.26 -60.67 30.23
CA MET A 1 30.98 -60.12 30.74
C MET A 1 30.84 -58.73 30.13
N LYS A 2 30.27 -58.64 28.92
CA LYS A 2 28.90 -58.18 28.64
C LYS A 2 28.59 -56.86 29.33
N ASN A 3 28.40 -55.82 28.52
CA ASN A 3 27.26 -54.89 28.56
C ASN A 3 27.28 -54.02 27.29
N ASP A 4 26.82 -54.62 26.19
CA ASP A 4 26.14 -53.91 25.11
C ASP A 4 24.83 -53.32 25.65
N ALA A 5 24.51 -52.06 25.31
CA ALA A 5 23.15 -51.62 24.94
C ALA A 5 23.07 -50.09 24.70
N THR A 6 23.00 -49.75 23.42
CA THR A 6 21.94 -48.89 22.85
C THR A 6 22.11 -47.36 22.96
N THR A 7 22.84 -46.83 21.98
CA THR A 7 22.61 -45.52 21.37
C THR A 7 21.17 -45.42 20.87
N GLN A 8 20.32 -44.64 21.53
CA GLN A 8 18.97 -44.34 21.03
C GLN A 8 19.05 -43.33 19.89
N SER A 9 19.05 -43.85 18.67
CA SER A 9 18.74 -43.12 17.44
C SER A 9 17.31 -42.58 17.50
N LYS A 10 17.16 -41.24 17.57
CA LYS A 10 15.86 -40.57 17.41
C LYS A 10 15.46 -40.63 15.94
N SER A 11 14.67 -41.65 15.56
CA SER A 11 14.08 -41.74 14.22
C SER A 11 13.08 -40.60 14.00
N ALA A 12 13.38 -39.66 13.09
CA ALA A 12 12.44 -38.64 12.63
C ALA A 12 11.30 -39.32 11.85
N ARG A 13 10.12 -39.45 12.46
CA ARG A 13 8.92 -39.93 11.77
C ARG A 13 8.46 -38.87 10.75
N PRO A 14 8.04 -39.26 9.54
CA PRO A 14 7.53 -38.31 8.55
C PRO A 14 6.25 -37.66 9.11
N LYS A 15 6.25 -36.32 9.20
CA LYS A 15 5.08 -35.56 9.66
C LYS A 15 3.96 -35.76 8.65
N LYS A 16 2.87 -36.40 9.06
CA LYS A 16 1.63 -36.44 8.29
C LYS A 16 1.13 -34.99 8.16
N VAL A 17 1.09 -34.48 6.94
CA VAL A 17 0.49 -33.18 6.62
C VAL A 17 -1.03 -33.29 6.74
N ALA A 18 -1.52 -33.19 7.97
CA ALA A 18 -2.93 -32.98 8.24
C ALA A 18 -3.31 -31.54 7.90
N PHE A 19 -4.57 -31.32 7.53
CA PHE A 19 -5.10 -29.99 7.25
C PHE A 19 -4.97 -29.10 8.50
N THR A 20 -4.18 -28.04 8.40
CA THR A 20 -4.01 -27.06 9.47
C THR A 20 -5.22 -26.12 9.49
N SER A 21 -5.73 -25.78 10.68
CA SER A 21 -6.79 -24.78 10.81
C SER A 21 -6.29 -23.41 10.35
N MET A 22 -7.18 -22.60 9.75
CA MET A 22 -6.83 -21.24 9.31
C MET A 22 -6.34 -20.38 10.48
N GLN A 23 -6.89 -20.58 11.68
CA GLN A 23 -6.46 -19.87 12.89
C GLN A 23 -4.98 -20.10 13.20
N ASN A 24 -4.48 -21.33 13.03
CA ASN A 24 -3.08 -21.65 13.27
C ASN A 24 -2.15 -21.03 12.21
N LEU A 25 -2.66 -20.78 11.00
CA LEU A 25 -1.90 -20.11 9.94
C LEU A 25 -1.64 -18.63 10.26
N PHE A 26 -2.60 -17.95 10.90
CA PHE A 26 -2.47 -16.54 11.25
C PHE A 26 -1.69 -16.31 12.55
N GLN A 27 -1.42 -17.35 13.34
CA GLN A 27 -0.77 -17.21 14.65
C GLN A 27 0.67 -16.69 14.56
N ASP A 28 1.38 -17.07 13.49
CA ASP A 28 2.75 -16.64 13.20
C ASP A 28 2.80 -15.41 12.28
N TYR A 29 1.65 -14.95 11.77
CA TYR A 29 1.57 -13.78 10.90
C TYR A 29 1.57 -12.49 11.72
N GLN A 30 2.74 -12.13 12.21
CA GLN A 30 2.98 -10.81 12.80
C GLN A 30 3.38 -9.84 11.69
N LEU A 31 2.53 -8.85 11.43
CA LEU A 31 2.94 -7.72 10.61
C LEU A 31 3.96 -6.92 11.43
N ASP A 32 5.23 -6.95 11.02
CA ASP A 32 6.23 -6.04 11.57
C ASP A 32 5.77 -4.61 11.33
N ASP A 33 5.34 -3.92 12.40
CA ASP A 33 4.99 -2.51 12.33
C ASP A 33 6.27 -1.71 12.13
N LYS A 34 6.58 -1.39 10.88
CA LYS A 34 7.78 -0.64 10.49
C LYS A 34 7.70 0.85 10.86
N GLY A 35 6.75 1.27 11.70
CA GLY A 35 6.64 2.64 12.21
C GLY A 35 6.06 3.62 11.19
N GLY A 36 5.29 3.14 10.22
CA GLY A 36 4.61 3.99 9.23
C GLY A 36 3.26 4.48 9.73
N TYR A 37 3.02 5.79 9.76
CA TYR A 37 1.74 6.38 10.21
C TYR A 37 0.62 6.36 9.14
N ILE A 38 0.62 5.37 8.23
CA ILE A 38 -0.46 5.18 7.25
C ILE A 38 -1.49 4.23 7.86
N THR A 39 -2.50 4.81 8.50
CA THR A 39 -3.60 4.10 9.15
C THR A 39 -4.90 4.19 8.37
N GLN A 40 -5.00 5.14 7.43
CA GLN A 40 -6.21 5.43 6.67
C GLN A 40 -5.93 5.44 5.17
N GLU A 41 -6.93 5.02 4.38
CA GLU A 41 -6.80 4.88 2.92
C GLU A 41 -6.41 6.19 2.24
N PHE A 42 -6.96 7.33 2.66
CA PHE A 42 -6.61 8.62 2.06
C PHE A 42 -5.13 9.02 2.30
N GLN A 43 -4.49 8.49 3.36
CA GLN A 43 -3.07 8.75 3.62
C GLN A 43 -2.20 7.98 2.63
N ASP A 44 -2.53 6.70 2.42
CA ASP A 44 -1.91 5.87 1.39
C ASP A 44 -2.10 6.48 0.00
N PHE A 45 -3.35 6.84 -0.34
CA PHE A 45 -3.65 7.44 -1.64
C PHE A 45 -2.94 8.78 -1.83
N GLY A 46 -2.93 9.65 -0.82
CA GLY A 46 -2.17 10.90 -0.86
C GLY A 46 -0.67 10.69 -1.03
N TYR A 47 -0.10 9.66 -0.42
CA TYR A 47 1.30 9.29 -0.60
C TYR A 47 1.57 8.79 -2.02
N ARG A 48 0.71 7.91 -2.56
CA ARG A 48 0.78 7.44 -3.96
C ARG A 48 0.68 8.57 -4.96
N LEU A 49 -0.21 9.55 -4.74
CA LEU A 49 -0.30 10.76 -5.56
C LEU A 49 1.02 11.53 -5.59
N ALA A 50 1.65 11.70 -4.43
CA ALA A 50 2.93 12.41 -4.33
C ALA A 50 4.07 11.68 -5.06
N LEU A 51 4.06 10.34 -5.03
CA LEU A 51 4.99 9.51 -5.81
C LEU A 51 4.76 9.65 -7.31
N GLU A 52 3.53 9.48 -7.78
CA GLU A 52 3.19 9.49 -9.21
C GLU A 52 3.47 10.86 -9.87
N LEU A 53 3.25 11.93 -9.11
CA LEU A 53 3.48 13.30 -9.54
C LEU A 53 4.93 13.77 -9.37
N ASP A 54 5.82 12.89 -8.89
CA ASP A 54 7.22 13.18 -8.56
C ASP A 54 7.38 14.41 -7.66
N ASP A 55 6.54 14.50 -6.62
CA ASP A 55 6.43 15.66 -5.73
C ASP A 55 6.33 15.27 -4.24
N MET A 56 7.19 14.34 -3.83
CA MET A 56 7.25 13.80 -2.48
C MET A 56 7.47 14.84 -1.37
N LYS A 57 8.11 15.96 -1.71
CA LYS A 57 8.28 17.11 -0.80
C LYS A 57 6.93 17.70 -0.32
N HIS A 58 5.86 17.56 -1.10
CA HIS A 58 4.53 18.06 -0.76
C HIS A 58 3.53 16.94 -0.43
N LYS A 59 3.98 15.74 -0.01
CA LYS A 59 3.09 14.62 0.36
C LYS A 59 1.92 14.99 1.29
N SER A 60 2.13 15.91 2.24
CA SER A 60 1.08 16.38 3.15
C SER A 60 -0.04 17.15 2.44
N LEU A 61 0.28 17.88 1.36
CA LEU A 61 -0.70 18.54 0.51
C LEU A 61 -1.61 17.51 -0.16
N TYR A 62 -1.01 16.47 -0.74
CA TYR A 62 -1.76 15.40 -1.43
C TYR A 62 -2.60 14.56 -0.47
N MET A 63 -2.10 14.24 0.73
CA MET A 63 -2.90 13.61 1.79
C MET A 63 -4.10 14.47 2.20
N ARG A 64 -3.91 15.80 2.31
CA ARG A 64 -5.00 16.71 2.62
C ARG A 64 -6.02 16.82 1.49
N LEU A 65 -5.59 16.75 0.23
CA LEU A 65 -6.48 16.68 -0.93
C LEU A 65 -7.27 15.38 -0.93
N ALA A 66 -6.60 14.23 -0.79
CA ALA A 66 -7.22 12.91 -0.70
C ALA A 66 -8.26 12.81 0.43
N LYS A 67 -8.02 13.49 1.56
CA LYS A 67 -8.96 13.53 2.68
C LYS A 67 -10.22 14.36 2.41
N LYS A 68 -10.13 15.40 1.57
CA LYS A 68 -11.19 16.42 1.41
C LYS A 68 -11.97 16.28 0.12
N GLU A 69 -11.32 15.81 -0.94
CA GLU A 69 -11.89 15.77 -2.28
C GLU A 69 -12.44 14.38 -2.59
N ASN A 70 -13.41 14.32 -3.50
CA ASN A 70 -13.88 13.04 -4.02
C ASN A 70 -12.74 12.34 -4.78
N ARG A 71 -12.47 11.09 -4.40
CA ARG A 71 -11.43 10.26 -5.02
C ARG A 71 -11.55 10.17 -6.54
N ALA A 72 -12.78 10.12 -7.07
CA ALA A 72 -13.01 10.05 -8.51
C ALA A 72 -12.44 11.25 -9.28
N ILE A 73 -12.49 12.46 -8.70
CA ILE A 73 -11.94 13.68 -9.31
C ILE A 73 -10.42 13.61 -9.33
N LEU A 74 -9.81 13.19 -8.21
CA LEU A 74 -8.36 13.08 -8.07
C LEU A 74 -7.80 12.04 -9.04
N GLU A 75 -8.46 10.88 -9.17
CA GLU A 75 -8.06 9.83 -10.12
C GLU A 75 -8.21 10.29 -11.58
N ARG A 76 -9.28 11.01 -11.91
CA ARG A 76 -9.46 11.58 -13.25
C ARG A 76 -8.39 12.64 -13.56
N ALA A 77 -8.00 13.48 -12.59
CA ALA A 77 -6.90 14.42 -12.75
C ALA A 77 -5.55 13.71 -12.91
N LEU A 78 -5.31 12.63 -12.15
CA LEU A 78 -4.09 11.84 -12.23
C LEU A 78 -3.96 11.13 -13.58
N SER A 79 -5.03 10.50 -14.04
CA SER A 79 -5.11 9.84 -15.35
C SER A 79 -4.76 10.80 -16.49
N PHE A 80 -5.27 12.03 -16.45
CA PHE A 80 -4.92 13.07 -17.43
C PHE A 80 -3.42 13.41 -17.43
N VAL A 81 -2.75 13.39 -16.27
CA VAL A 81 -1.32 13.68 -16.16
C VAL A 81 -0.46 12.50 -16.61
N ALA A 82 -0.93 11.27 -16.42
CA ALA A 82 -0.23 10.07 -16.87
C ALA A 82 0.00 10.08 -18.40
N ASP A 83 -0.98 10.57 -19.16
CA ASP A 83 -0.87 10.73 -20.62
C ASP A 83 0.11 11.86 -21.04
N ALA A 84 0.40 12.79 -20.14
CA ALA A 84 1.20 13.99 -20.41
C ALA A 84 2.68 13.80 -20.03
N ALA A 85 3.35 12.79 -20.61
CA ALA A 85 4.73 12.43 -20.30
C ALA A 85 5.75 13.57 -20.48
N THR A 86 5.47 14.55 -21.35
CA THR A 86 6.37 15.68 -21.66
C THR A 86 6.14 16.91 -20.78
N ALA A 87 5.22 16.86 -19.81
CA ALA A 87 4.90 18.00 -18.96
C ALA A 87 6.11 18.42 -18.12
N LYS A 88 6.45 19.72 -18.13
CA LYS A 88 7.55 20.30 -17.33
C LYS A 88 7.39 20.06 -15.82
N SER A 89 6.16 19.91 -15.34
CA SER A 89 5.87 19.57 -13.95
C SER A 89 4.52 18.87 -13.86
N LYS A 90 4.54 17.56 -13.59
CA LYS A 90 3.34 16.73 -13.38
C LYS A 90 2.46 17.29 -12.27
N ALA A 91 3.05 17.69 -11.15
CA ALA A 91 2.33 18.31 -10.03
C ALA A 91 1.56 19.58 -10.41
N LYS A 92 2.17 20.50 -11.18
CA LYS A 92 1.47 21.73 -11.60
C LYS A 92 0.33 21.42 -12.57
N LEU A 93 0.55 20.51 -13.51
CA LEU A 93 -0.46 20.07 -14.46
C LEU A 93 -1.65 19.40 -13.74
N PHE A 94 -1.35 18.56 -12.74
CA PHE A 94 -2.34 17.93 -11.88
C PHE A 94 -3.20 18.97 -11.16
N MET A 95 -2.57 19.96 -10.50
CA MET A 95 -3.31 21.00 -9.78
C MET A 95 -4.18 21.84 -10.71
N TRP A 96 -3.67 22.19 -11.89
CA TRP A 96 -4.45 22.90 -12.91
C TRP A 96 -5.65 22.07 -13.38
N LYS A 97 -5.45 20.78 -13.68
CA LYS A 97 -6.54 19.91 -14.15
C LYS A 97 -7.58 19.67 -13.05
N LEU A 98 -7.14 19.44 -11.82
CA LEU A 98 -8.01 19.31 -10.65
C LEU A 98 -8.91 20.53 -10.48
N GLN A 99 -8.37 21.74 -10.67
CA GLN A 99 -9.16 22.96 -10.63
C GLN A 99 -10.23 23.02 -11.72
N GLN A 100 -9.94 22.56 -12.94
CA GLN A 100 -10.94 22.49 -14.02
C GLN A 100 -12.07 21.52 -13.67
N LEU A 101 -11.72 20.30 -13.23
CA LEU A 101 -12.71 19.27 -12.89
C LEU A 101 -13.64 19.71 -11.75
N ARG A 102 -13.13 20.42 -10.74
CA ARG A 102 -13.96 21.00 -9.66
C ARG A 102 -15.00 21.99 -10.18
N LYS A 103 -14.61 22.83 -11.15
CA LYS A 103 -15.55 23.79 -11.77
C LYS A 103 -16.61 23.06 -12.57
N GLU A 104 -16.22 22.03 -13.31
CA GLU A 104 -17.15 21.19 -14.08
C GLU A 104 -18.16 20.47 -13.18
N GLU A 105 -17.74 19.98 -12.00
CA GLU A 105 -18.67 19.38 -11.04
C GLU A 105 -19.63 20.38 -10.42
N THR A 106 -19.16 21.60 -10.13
CA THR A 106 -20.01 22.65 -9.54
C THR A 106 -21.01 23.22 -10.56
N SER A 107 -20.71 23.11 -11.87
CA SER A 107 -21.56 23.63 -12.94
C SER A 107 -22.60 22.62 -13.44
N LYS A 108 -22.63 21.41 -12.87
CA LYS A 108 -23.65 20.38 -13.13
C LYS A 108 -24.75 20.45 -12.10
#